data_AF-A0A523X4G9-F1
#
_entry.id   AF-A0A523X4G9-F1
#
_cell.length_a   1.000
_cell.length_b   1.000
_cell.length_c   1.000
_cell.angle_alpha   90.00
_cell.angle_beta   90.00
_cell.angle_gamma   90.00
#
_symmetry.space_group_name_H-M   'P 1'
#
loop_
_entity.id
_entity.type
_entity.pdbx_description
1 polymer ?
#
loop_
_entity_poly.entity_id
_entity_poly.type
_entity_poly.pdbx_seq_one_letter_code
_entity_poly.pdbx_strand_id
1 'polypeptide(L)'
;RFPMVSVFEGMSACTGCYDACPLKDKALCIDEVTGVKYINAEECDGCGECIEACPFDPPRIKLHPEKNVAFMCDLCRGRAEGPICVEYCSFNALAYVKKEER
;
A
#
# COMPACT_ATOMS: atom_id res chain seq x y z
N ARG A 1 22.95 6.44 -17.14
CA ARG A 1 21.62 7.00 -16.83
C ARG A 1 20.87 5.89 -16.11
N PHE A 2 20.57 6.05 -14.82
CA PHE A 2 19.89 5.01 -14.05
C PHE A 2 18.52 4.69 -14.68
N PRO A 3 18.09 3.42 -14.72
CA PRO A 3 16.76 3.09 -15.19
C PRO A 3 15.73 3.72 -14.24
N MET A 4 14.77 4.45 -14.82
CA MET A 4 13.68 5.05 -14.07
C MET A 4 12.72 3.94 -13.61
N VAL A 5 12.39 3.94 -12.32
CA VAL A 5 11.47 2.97 -11.71
C VAL A 5 10.15 3.68 -11.44
N SER A 6 9.06 3.10 -11.94
CA SER A 6 7.73 3.68 -11.77
C SER A 6 7.10 3.26 -10.44
N VAL A 7 6.61 4.24 -9.70
CA VAL A 7 5.70 4.08 -8.55
C VAL A 7 4.29 4.20 -9.11
N PHE A 8 3.61 3.05 -9.22
CA PHE A 8 2.28 2.99 -9.84
C PHE A 8 1.17 3.26 -8.83
N GLU A 9 0.23 4.12 -9.22
CA GLU A 9 -1.04 4.31 -8.53
C GLU A 9 -1.90 3.05 -8.60
N GLY A 10 -2.50 2.67 -7.47
CA GLY A 10 -3.52 1.62 -7.40
C GLY A 10 -3.07 0.25 -7.91
N MET A 11 -2.45 -0.56 -7.05
CA MET A 11 -2.21 -1.98 -7.31
C MET A 11 -3.54 -2.77 -7.24
N SER A 12 -4.40 -2.61 -8.24
CA SER A 12 -5.69 -3.30 -8.32
C SER A 12 -5.57 -4.81 -8.52
N ALA A 13 -4.41 -5.29 -9.01
CA ALA A 13 -4.25 -6.69 -9.41
C ALA A 13 -4.13 -7.68 -8.24
N CYS A 14 -3.73 -7.24 -7.05
CA CYS A 14 -3.56 -8.12 -5.89
C CYS A 14 -4.65 -7.86 -4.86
N THR A 15 -5.67 -8.72 -4.81
CA THR A 15 -6.77 -8.64 -3.83
C THR A 15 -6.61 -9.59 -2.66
N GLY A 16 -5.62 -10.51 -2.68
CA GLY A 16 -5.47 -11.55 -1.65
C GLY A 16 -5.51 -11.04 -0.21
N CYS A 17 -4.78 -9.97 0.09
CA CYS A 17 -4.80 -9.37 1.43
C CYS A 17 -6.17 -8.78 1.81
N TYR A 18 -6.86 -8.15 0.85
CA TYR A 18 -8.19 -7.57 1.03
C TYR A 18 -9.23 -8.66 1.28
N ASP A 19 -9.22 -9.70 0.45
CA ASP A 19 -10.18 -10.79 0.53
C ASP A 19 -10.03 -11.64 1.79
N ALA A 20 -8.80 -11.78 2.29
CA ALA A 20 -8.48 -12.53 3.51
C ALA A 20 -8.77 -11.77 4.81
N CYS A 21 -8.87 -10.44 4.78
CA CYS A 21 -9.13 -9.67 6.00
C CYS A 21 -10.52 -9.99 6.56
N PRO A 22 -10.67 -10.34 7.84
CA PRO A 22 -11.99 -10.56 8.45
C PRO A 22 -12.80 -9.26 8.60
N LEU A 23 -12.11 -8.12 8.66
CA LEU A 23 -12.66 -6.77 8.82
C LEU A 23 -12.53 -5.95 7.53
N LYS A 24 -12.93 -6.53 6.39
CA LYS A 24 -12.95 -5.82 5.09
C LYS A 24 -13.77 -4.54 5.19
N ASP A 25 -13.35 -3.51 4.48
CA ASP A 25 -13.94 -2.17 4.48
C ASP A 25 -13.87 -1.42 5.82
N LYS A 26 -13.43 -2.07 6.90
CA LYS A 26 -13.21 -1.44 8.22
C LYS A 26 -11.73 -1.26 8.53
N ALA A 27 -11.00 -2.37 8.55
CA ALA A 27 -9.57 -2.41 8.88
C ALA A 27 -8.68 -2.38 7.64
N LEU A 28 -9.06 -3.08 6.57
CA LEU A 28 -8.36 -3.03 5.28
C LEU A 28 -9.34 -2.53 4.22
N CYS A 29 -9.06 -1.33 3.71
CA CYS A 29 -9.98 -0.56 2.88
C CYS A 29 -9.33 -0.25 1.52
N ILE A 30 -10.16 0.16 0.56
CA ILE A 30 -9.71 0.62 -0.75
C ILE A 30 -10.11 2.08 -0.89
N ASP A 31 -9.14 2.94 -1.20
CA ASP A 31 -9.39 4.34 -1.52
C ASP A 31 -10.10 4.44 -2.88
N GLU A 32 -11.29 5.03 -2.90
CA GLU A 32 -12.13 5.07 -4.10
C GLU A 32 -11.54 5.93 -5.23
N VAL A 33 -10.73 6.93 -4.87
CA VAL A 33 -10.13 7.86 -5.82
C VAL A 33 -8.90 7.22 -6.48
N THR A 34 -7.99 6.70 -5.66
CA THR A 34 -6.68 6.21 -6.12
C THR A 34 -6.64 4.69 -6.35
N GLY A 35 -7.64 3.95 -5.87
CA GLY A 35 -7.67 2.48 -5.88
C GLY A 35 -6.62 1.83 -4.98
N VAL A 36 -5.98 2.59 -4.11
CA VAL A 36 -4.93 2.11 -3.19
C VAL A 36 -5.56 1.40 -2.00
N LYS A 37 -4.99 0.25 -1.64
CA LYS A 37 -5.38 -0.46 -0.41
C LYS A 37 -4.62 0.13 0.77
N TYR A 38 -5.32 0.40 1.87
CA TYR A 38 -4.72 0.94 3.09
C TYR A 38 -5.28 0.25 4.33
N ILE A 39 -4.46 0.20 5.39
CA ILE A 39 -4.89 -0.29 6.70
C ILE A 39 -5.40 0.90 7.53
N ASN A 40 -6.62 0.80 8.02
CA ASN A 40 -7.12 1.65 9.09
C ASN A 40 -6.62 1.10 10.44
N ALA A 41 -5.70 1.83 11.07
CA ALA A 41 -5.07 1.42 12.32
C ALA A 41 -6.04 1.35 13.51
N GLU A 42 -7.15 2.09 13.47
CA GLU A 42 -8.13 2.11 14.57
C GLU A 42 -8.99 0.85 14.62
N GLU A 43 -9.24 0.24 13.46
CA GLU A 43 -10.10 -0.94 13.31
C GLU A 43 -9.28 -2.24 13.17
N CYS A 44 -7.96 -2.14 12.95
CA CYS A 44 -7.11 -3.31 12.77
C CYS A 44 -6.86 -4.04 14.11
N ASP A 45 -7.16 -5.34 14.13
CA ASP A 45 -6.99 -6.22 15.29
C ASP A 45 -5.64 -6.97 15.33
N GLY A 46 -4.83 -6.82 14.27
CA GLY A 46 -3.52 -7.46 14.17
C GLY A 46 -3.55 -8.95 13.86
N CYS A 47 -4.66 -9.51 13.37
CA CYS A 47 -4.81 -10.95 13.12
C CYS A 47 -3.76 -11.58 12.17
N GLY A 48 -3.17 -10.79 11.26
CA GLY A 48 -2.09 -11.24 10.37
C GLY A 48 -2.52 -11.98 9.10
N GLU A 49 -3.81 -12.28 8.92
CA GLU A 49 -4.34 -12.98 7.73
C GLU A 49 -3.96 -12.31 6.39
N CYS A 50 -3.89 -10.97 6.39
CA CYS A 50 -3.47 -10.20 5.22
C CYS A 50 -2.00 -10.42 4.83
N ILE A 51 -1.14 -10.78 5.78
CA ILE A 51 0.29 -11.05 5.56
C ILE A 51 0.44 -12.43 4.92
N GLU A 52 -0.23 -13.44 5.45
CA GLU A 52 -0.22 -14.82 4.93
C GLU A 52 -0.84 -14.92 3.53
N ALA A 53 -1.91 -14.15 3.27
CA ALA A 53 -2.54 -14.11 1.96
C ALA A 53 -1.74 -13.34 0.88
N CYS A 54 -0.60 -12.74 1.25
CA CYS A 54 0.20 -11.98 0.32
C CYS A 54 0.96 -12.93 -0.63
N PRO A 55 0.78 -12.84 -1.96
CA PRO A 55 1.42 -13.74 -2.91
C PRO A 55 2.91 -13.44 -3.11
N PHE A 56 3.44 -12.38 -2.48
CA PHE A 56 4.81 -11.95 -2.62
C PHE A 56 5.66 -12.47 -1.46
N ASP A 57 6.88 -12.90 -1.79
CA ASP A 57 7.91 -13.23 -0.82
C ASP A 57 9.12 -12.28 -0.98
N PRO A 58 9.44 -11.44 0.02
CA PRO A 58 8.75 -11.29 1.30
C PRO A 58 7.39 -10.56 1.16
N PRO A 59 6.46 -10.75 2.11
CA PRO A 59 5.18 -10.08 2.10
C PRO A 59 5.33 -8.56 2.18
N ARG A 60 4.51 -7.85 1.40
CA ARG A 60 4.50 -6.38 1.35
C ARG A 60 3.75 -5.71 2.50
N ILE A 61 3.15 -6.52 3.38
CA ILE A 61 2.43 -6.10 4.57
C ILE A 61 3.20 -6.64 5.77
N LYS A 62 3.33 -5.84 6.82
CA LYS A 62 4.04 -6.22 8.05
C LYS A 62 3.19 -5.89 9.27
N LEU A 63 3.41 -6.62 10.36
CA LEU A 63 2.79 -6.31 11.64
C LEU A 63 3.73 -5.42 12.46
N HIS A 64 3.20 -4.34 13.03
CA HIS A 64 3.98 -3.48 13.92
C HIS A 64 4.23 -4.22 15.25
N PRO A 65 5.49 -4.38 15.69
CA PRO A 65 5.85 -5.25 16.82
C PRO A 65 5.20 -4.83 18.15
N GLU A 66 5.03 -3.52 18.37
CA GLU A 66 4.48 -3.00 19.63
C GLU A 66 2.99 -2.66 19.58
N LYS A 67 2.47 -2.25 18.42
CA LYS A 67 1.10 -1.74 18.27
C LYS A 67 0.10 -2.83 17.89
N ASN A 68 0.59 -4.00 17.48
CA ASN A 68 -0.22 -5.08 16.94
C ASN A 68 -1.16 -4.64 15.81
N VAL A 69 -0.67 -3.74 14.93
CA VAL A 69 -1.41 -3.21 13.78
C VAL A 69 -0.63 -3.52 12.52
N ALA A 70 -1.31 -4.03 11.51
CA ALA A 70 -0.73 -4.26 10.20
C ALA A 70 -0.43 -2.93 9.51
N PHE A 71 0.66 -2.84 8.76
CA PHE A 71 1.01 -1.67 7.97
C PHE A 71 1.57 -2.09 6.62
N MET A 72 1.28 -1.25 5.62
CA MET A 72 1.74 -1.40 4.24
C MET A 72 1.87 -0.02 3.61
N CYS A 73 2.55 0.05 2.46
CA CYS A 73 2.60 1.28 1.68
C CYS A 73 1.18 1.64 1.19
N ASP A 74 0.74 2.85 1.51
CA ASP A 74 -0.56 3.43 1.14
C ASP A 74 -0.40 4.54 0.09
N LEU A 75 0.75 4.60 -0.59
CA LEU A 75 1.14 5.67 -1.52
C LEU A 75 1.04 7.08 -0.92
N CYS A 76 1.27 7.22 0.39
CA CYS A 76 1.15 8.49 1.11
C CYS A 76 -0.26 9.09 0.98
N ARG A 77 -1.28 8.25 1.15
CA ARG A 77 -2.69 8.66 1.14
C ARG A 77 -2.90 9.90 2.01
N GLY A 78 -3.59 10.90 1.47
CA GLY A 78 -3.85 12.18 2.15
C GLY A 78 -2.78 13.26 1.93
N ARG A 79 -1.67 12.95 1.22
CA ARG A 79 -0.68 13.94 0.81
C ARG A 79 -0.98 14.47 -0.60
N ALA A 80 -1.14 15.79 -0.72
CA ALA A 80 -1.51 16.43 -1.99
C ALA A 80 -0.40 16.33 -3.06
N GLU A 81 0.86 16.33 -2.63
CA GLU A 81 2.04 16.27 -3.50
C GLU A 81 2.38 14.84 -3.94
N GLY A 82 1.61 13.84 -3.51
CA GLY A 82 1.86 12.43 -3.81
C GLY A 82 2.96 11.81 -2.94
N PRO A 83 3.53 10.66 -3.37
CA PRO A 83 4.44 9.87 -2.55
C PRO A 83 5.73 10.62 -2.19
N ILE A 84 5.99 10.75 -0.88
CA ILE A 84 7.20 11.44 -0.38
C ILE A 84 8.50 10.80 -0.89
N CYS A 85 8.49 9.49 -1.15
CA CYS A 85 9.65 8.78 -1.68
C CYS A 85 10.03 9.25 -3.10
N VAL A 86 9.06 9.66 -3.91
CA VAL A 86 9.31 10.21 -5.26
C VAL A 86 9.90 11.60 -5.14
N GLU A 87 9.32 12.46 -4.31
CA GLU A 87 9.81 13.83 -4.08
C GLU A 87 11.22 13.88 -3.48
N TYR A 88 11.52 13.01 -2.52
CA TYR A 88 12.82 12.98 -1.85
C TYR A 88 13.95 12.43 -2.73
N CYS A 89 13.63 11.77 -3.84
CA CYS A 89 14.63 11.12 -4.68
C CYS A 89 15.48 12.14 -5.45
N SER A 90 16.63 12.56 -4.87
CA SER A 90 17.55 13.52 -5.49
C SER A 90 18.11 13.08 -6.86
N PHE A 91 18.09 11.78 -7.13
CA PHE A 91 18.55 11.21 -8.40
C PHE A 91 17.47 11.17 -9.50
N ASN A 92 16.23 11.56 -9.18
CA ASN A 92 15.08 11.42 -10.08
C ASN A 92 14.94 10.01 -10.67
N ALA A 93 15.23 8.99 -9.84
CA ALA A 93 15.15 7.59 -10.24
C ALA A 93 13.72 7.02 -10.12
N LEU A 94 12.84 7.72 -9.40
CA LEU A 94 11.45 7.33 -9.18
C LEU A 94 10.52 8.28 -9.93
N ALA A 95 9.48 7.74 -10.55
CA ALA A 95 8.40 8.51 -11.16
C ALA A 95 7.05 8.00 -10.68
N TYR A 96 6.17 8.90 -10.25
CA TYR A 96 4.79 8.54 -9.93
C TYR A 96 3.98 8.45 -11.23
N VAL A 97 3.34 7.31 -11.46
CA VAL A 97 2.52 7.05 -12.66
C VAL A 97 1.11 6.78 -12.22
N LYS A 98 0.17 7.58 -12.74
CA LYS A 98 -1.26 7.42 -12.46
C LYS A 98 -1.82 6.19 -13.15
N LYS A 99 -2.94 5.69 -12.65
CA LYS A 99 -3.55 4.44 -13.13
C LYS A 99 -3.93 4.52 -14.62
N GLU A 100 -4.36 5.68 -15.10
CA GLU A 100 -4.78 5.91 -16.49
C GLU A 100 -3.61 5.89 -17.47
N GLU A 101 -2.39 6.10 -16.98
CA GLU A 101 -1.16 6.24 -17.77
C GLU A 101 -0.35 4.93 -17.81
N ARG A 102 -0.88 3.85 -17.22
CA ARG A 102 -0.22 2.54 -17.14
C ARG A 102 -0.35 1.72 -18.43
#